data_AF-A0A415FXP2-F1
#
_entry.id   AF-A0A415FXP2-F1
#
_cell.length_a   1.000
_cell.length_b   1.000
_cell.length_c   1.000
_cell.angle_alpha   90.00
_cell.angle_beta   90.00
_cell.angle_gamma   90.00
#
_symmetry.space_group_name_H-M   'P 1'
#
loop_
_entity.id
_entity.type
_entity.pdbx_description
1 polymer ?
#
loop_
_entity_poly.entity_id
_entity_poly.type
_entity_poly.pdbx_seq_one_letter_code
_entity_poly.pdbx_strand_id
1 'polypeptide(L)'
;MKATVIINQEELELKAIDSMIAYEKSFITYSEMKKAVSDALRHYGSREGHRKIVLKGWIIKTIYALDSNQLKDLDRVTFEYLNEY
;
A
#
# COMPACT_ATOMS: atom_id res chain seq x y z
N MET A 1 -23.35 3.03 27.84
CA MET A 1 -22.54 3.74 26.82
C MET A 1 -22.09 2.72 25.78
N LYS A 2 -22.51 2.86 24.50
CA LYS A 2 -21.86 2.12 23.41
C LYS A 2 -20.48 2.75 23.23
N ALA A 3 -19.42 1.95 23.32
CA ALA A 3 -18.08 2.43 23.03
C ALA A 3 -18.03 2.92 21.58
N THR A 4 -17.81 4.21 21.39
CA THR A 4 -17.52 4.76 20.06
C THR A 4 -16.12 4.30 19.70
N VAL A 5 -16.02 3.26 18.87
CA VAL A 5 -14.73 2.86 18.29
C VAL A 5 -14.29 4.02 17.40
N ILE A 6 -13.27 4.77 17.82
CA ILE A 6 -12.63 5.76 16.96
C ILE A 6 -11.82 4.94 15.95
N ILE A 7 -12.32 4.87 14.73
CA ILE A 7 -11.65 4.15 13.65
C ILE A 7 -10.58 5.08 13.08
N ASN A 8 -9.31 4.73 13.29
CA ASN A 8 -8.18 5.47 12.75
C ASN A 8 -7.96 5.07 11.28
N GLN A 9 -8.25 5.98 10.36
CA GLN A 9 -8.10 5.74 8.93
C GLN A 9 -6.62 5.47 8.53
N GLU A 10 -5.67 6.10 9.22
CA GLU A 10 -4.24 5.93 8.93
C GLU A 10 -3.76 4.53 9.31
N GLU A 11 -4.23 3.99 10.43
CA GLU A 11 -3.91 2.61 10.84
C GLU A 11 -4.48 1.59 9.86
N LEU A 12 -5.70 1.82 9.36
CA LEU A 12 -6.30 0.95 8.36
C LEU A 12 -5.55 1.02 7.03
N GLU A 13 -5.14 2.21 6.60
CA GLU A 13 -4.28 2.39 5.43
C GLU A 13 -2.96 1.63 5.57
N LEU A 14 -2.29 1.77 6.72
CA LEU A 14 -1.02 1.09 6.98
C LEU A 14 -1.20 -0.42 6.92
N LYS A 15 -2.23 -0.95 7.58
CA LYS A 15 -2.56 -2.38 7.54
C LYS A 15 -2.85 -2.89 6.13
N ALA A 16 -3.54 -2.09 5.31
CA ALA A 16 -3.76 -2.43 3.91
C ALA A 16 -2.45 -2.49 3.13
N ILE A 17 -1.56 -1.50 3.30
CA ILE A 17 -0.23 -1.46 2.65
C ILE A 17 0.62 -2.67 3.07
N ASP A 18 0.71 -2.94 4.37
CA ASP A 18 1.47 -4.08 4.89
C ASP A 18 0.95 -5.40 4.33
N SER A 19 -0.37 -5.54 4.20
CA SER A 19 -0.98 -6.73 3.60
C SER A 19 -0.68 -6.85 2.10
N MET A 20 -0.64 -5.75 1.35
CA MET A 20 -0.27 -5.76 -0.06
C MET A 20 1.19 -6.19 -0.24
N ILE A 21 2.09 -5.68 0.59
CA ILE A 21 3.52 -6.08 0.58
C ILE A 21 3.67 -7.56 0.95
N ALA A 22 3.00 -8.00 2.01
CA ALA A 22 3.05 -9.39 2.44
C ALA A 22 2.50 -10.35 1.38
N TYR A 23 1.47 -9.94 0.63
CA TYR A 23 0.92 -10.71 -0.47
C TYR A 23 1.91 -10.84 -1.64
N GLU A 24 2.55 -9.75 -2.08
CA GLU A 24 3.56 -9.82 -3.15
C GLU A 24 4.76 -10.70 -2.75
N LYS A 25 5.11 -10.72 -1.45
CA LYS A 25 6.11 -11.62 -0.88
C LYS A 25 5.63 -13.06 -0.65
N SER A 26 4.39 -13.38 -1.01
CA SER A 26 3.74 -14.70 -0.79
C SER A 26 3.64 -15.14 0.68
N PHE A 27 3.64 -14.20 1.63
CA PHE A 27 3.48 -14.50 3.05
C PHE A 27 2.02 -14.66 3.49
N ILE A 28 1.08 -14.12 2.72
CA ILE A 28 -0.35 -14.23 2.98
C ILE A 28 -1.10 -14.55 1.70
N THR A 29 -2.34 -15.02 1.84
CA THR A 29 -3.24 -15.28 0.73
C THR A 29 -3.85 -13.99 0.16
N TYR A 30 -4.33 -14.08 -1.08
CA TYR A 30 -5.12 -13.00 -1.69
C TYR A 30 -6.36 -12.63 -0.85
N SER A 31 -6.99 -13.61 -0.20
CA SER A 31 -8.18 -13.37 0.63
C SER A 31 -7.87 -12.50 1.85
N GLU A 32 -6.74 -12.77 2.52
CA GLU A 32 -6.28 -11.99 3.68
C GLU A 32 -5.94 -10.55 3.30
N MET A 33 -5.19 -10.37 2.20
CA MET A 33 -4.89 -9.04 1.66
C MET A 33 -6.16 -8.31 1.24
N LYS A 34 -7.07 -8.96 0.49
CA LYS A 34 -8.34 -8.37 0.06
C LYS A 34 -9.17 -7.89 1.25
N LYS A 35 -9.17 -8.62 2.37
CA LYS A 35 -9.88 -8.22 3.59
C LYS A 35 -9.33 -6.91 4.15
N ALA A 36 -8.01 -6.81 4.36
CA ALA A 36 -7.39 -5.61 4.89
C ALA A 36 -7.63 -4.37 3.99
N VAL A 37 -7.52 -4.56 2.67
CA VAL A 37 -7.81 -3.49 1.69
C VAL A 37 -9.29 -3.08 1.74
N SER A 38 -10.20 -4.05 1.82
CA SER A 38 -11.64 -3.77 1.89
C SER A 38 -12.01 -3.03 3.17
N ASP A 39 -11.39 -3.37 4.30
CA ASP A 39 -11.60 -2.68 5.57
C ASP A 39 -11.12 -1.23 5.46
N ALA A 40 -9.92 -0.99 4.90
CA ALA A 40 -9.42 0.37 4.70
C ALA A 40 -10.30 1.22 3.76
N LEU A 41 -10.83 0.61 2.69
CA LEU A 41 -11.72 1.29 1.74
C LEU A 41 -13.11 1.61 2.32
N ARG A 42 -13.66 0.74 3.17
CA ARG A 42 -14.97 0.97 3.81
C ARG A 42 -15.01 2.21 4.69
N HIS A 43 -13.87 2.54 5.29
CA HIS A 43 -13.75 3.68 6.21
C HIS A 43 -13.37 4.99 5.50
N TYR A 44 -12.93 4.90 4.24
CA TYR A 44 -12.78 6.07 3.40
C TYR A 44 -14.14 6.61 2.93
N GLY A 45 -14.46 7.82 3.38
CA GLY A 45 -15.67 8.54 2.98
C GLY A 45 -15.58 9.24 1.62
N SER A 46 -14.47 9.14 0.88
CA SER A 46 -14.26 9.87 -0.37
C SER A 46 -13.65 9.02 -1.48
N ARG A 47 -14.02 9.34 -2.74
CA ARG A 47 -13.44 8.73 -3.95
C ARG A 47 -11.93 8.93 -4.04
N GLU A 48 -11.42 10.05 -3.50
CA GLU A 48 -10.00 10.36 -3.53
C GLU A 48 -9.20 9.44 -2.60
N GLY A 49 -9.74 9.15 -1.42
CA GLY A 49 -9.15 8.15 -0.52
C GLY A 49 -9.08 6.76 -1.13
N HIS A 50 -10.12 6.34 -1.85
CA HIS A 50 -10.12 5.08 -2.58
C HIS A 50 -9.04 5.03 -3.66
N ARG A 51 -8.90 6.10 -4.46
CA ARG A 51 -7.85 6.20 -5.49
C ARG A 51 -6.46 6.11 -4.88
N LYS A 52 -6.23 6.77 -3.73
CA LYS A 52 -4.95 6.73 -3.01
C LYS A 52 -4.55 5.30 -2.62
N ILE A 53 -5.47 4.52 -2.04
CA ILE A 53 -5.19 3.10 -1.73
C ILE A 53 -4.88 2.29 -2.99
N VAL A 54 -5.71 2.44 -4.02
CA VAL A 54 -5.55 1.66 -5.27
C VAL A 54 -4.20 1.98 -5.92
N LEU A 55 -3.82 3.26 -5.97
CA LEU A 55 -2.54 3.71 -6.49
C LEU A 55 -1.37 3.13 -5.70
N LYS A 56 -1.42 3.15 -4.36
CA LYS A 56 -0.40 2.52 -3.51
C LYS A 56 -0.24 1.03 -3.82
N GLY A 57 -1.37 0.32 -3.97
CA GLY A 57 -1.35 -1.10 -4.33
C GLY A 57 -0.75 -1.37 -5.71
N TRP A 58 -1.05 -0.51 -6.70
CA TRP A 58 -0.42 -0.60 -8.03
C TRP A 58 1.09 -0.38 -7.96
N ILE A 59 1.55 0.65 -7.25
CA ILE A 59 2.99 0.93 -7.08
C ILE A 59 3.71 -0.27 -6.46
N ILE A 60 3.15 -0.84 -5.38
CA ILE A 60 3.72 -2.02 -4.71
C ILE A 60 3.85 -3.18 -5.70
N LYS A 61 2.75 -3.54 -6.38
CA LYS A 61 2.75 -4.62 -7.37
C LYS A 61 3.76 -4.38 -8.49
N THR A 62 3.87 -3.14 -8.97
CA THR A 62 4.85 -2.77 -10.00
C THR A 62 6.27 -2.97 -9.49
N ILE A 63 6.61 -2.49 -8.29
CA ILE A 63 7.96 -2.64 -7.70
C ILE A 63 8.36 -4.12 -7.60
N TYR A 64 7.46 -4.99 -7.13
CA TYR A 64 7.74 -6.43 -6.99
C TYR A 64 7.77 -7.19 -8.33
N ALA A 65 7.37 -6.55 -9.44
CA ALA A 65 7.48 -7.10 -10.78
C ALA A 65 8.74 -6.65 -11.53
N LEU A 66 9.49 -5.67 -11.01
CA LEU A 66 10.71 -5.16 -11.64
C LEU A 66 11.87 -6.14 -11.52
N ASP A 67 12.72 -6.17 -12.54
CA ASP A 67 14.01 -6.87 -12.47
C ASP A 67 15.09 -6.03 -11.77
N SER A 68 16.26 -6.64 -11.54
CA SER A 68 17.36 -6.01 -10.80
C SER A 68 17.98 -4.80 -11.51
N ASN A 69 17.91 -4.71 -12.84
CA ASN A 69 18.39 -3.54 -13.57
C ASN A 69 17.39 -2.39 -13.48
N GLN A 70 16.09 -2.71 -13.63
CA GLN A 70 15.01 -1.73 -13.46
C GLN A 70 14.96 -1.16 -12.04
N LEU A 71 15.22 -1.99 -11.02
CA LEU A 71 15.33 -1.53 -9.63
C LEU A 71 16.51 -0.57 -9.44
N LYS A 72 17.68 -0.86 -10.03
CA LYS A 72 18.83 0.08 -9.98
C LYS A 72 18.53 1.41 -10.65
N ASP A 73 17.80 1.39 -11.77
CA ASP A 73 17.37 2.62 -12.43
C ASP A 73 16.37 3.41 -11.55
N LEU A 74 15.46 2.73 -10.86
CA LEU A 74 14.54 3.35 -9.90
C LEU A 74 15.30 3.96 -8.71
N ASP A 75 16.29 3.26 -8.17
CA ASP A 75 17.17 3.76 -7.11
C ASP A 75 17.94 5.00 -7.59
N ARG A 76 18.51 4.97 -8.80
CA ARG A 76 19.20 6.13 -9.41
C ARG A 76 18.31 7.35 -9.48
N VAL A 77 17.09 7.21 -10.02
CA VAL A 77 16.12 8.32 -10.10
C VAL A 77 15.79 8.84 -8.71
N THR A 78 15.68 7.96 -7.72
CA THR A 78 15.42 8.36 -6.32
C THR A 78 16.55 9.22 -5.76
N PHE A 79 17.81 8.84 -6.00
CA PHE A 79 18.98 9.63 -5.55
C PHE A 79 19.05 11.00 -6.23
N GLU A 80 18.67 11.11 -7.51
CA GLU A 80 18.57 12.41 -8.20
C GLU A 80 17.57 13.36 -7.51
N TYR A 81 16.43 12.85 -7.05
CA TYR A 81 15.43 13.66 -6.31
C TYR A 81 15.90 14.05 -4.91
N LEU A 82 16.78 13.27 -4.29
CA LEU A 82 17.31 13.55 -2.95
C LEU A 82 18.50 14.53 -2.98
N ASN A 83 18.99 14.92 -4.17
CA ASN A 83 20.26 15.65 -4.35
C ASN A 83 21.47 14.94 -3.69
N GLU A 84 21.39 13.62 -3.51
CA GLU A 84 22.49 12.81 -2.98
C GLU A 84 23.26 12.25 -4.19
N TYR A 85 24.31 12.96 -4.60
CA TYR A 85 25.29 12.51 -5.62
C TYR A 85 26.56 11.96 -4.98
#